data_AF-A0A133KCI5-F1
#
_entry.id   AF-A0A133KCI5-F1
#
_cell.length_a   1.000
_cell.length_b   1.000
_cell.length_c   1.000
_cell.angle_alpha   90.00
_cell.angle_beta   90.00
_cell.angle_gamma   90.00
#
_symmetry.space_group_name_H-M   'P 1'
#
loop_
_entity.id
_entity.type
_entity.pdbx_description
1 polymer ?
#
loop_
_entity_poly.entity_id
_entity_poly.type
_entity_poly.pdbx_seq_one_letter_code
_entity_poly.pdbx_strand_id
1 'polypeptide(L)'
;MRSIVKLLAYILVAILIPSLVMGLVTFLKASELVVIISQFIIMLLLVISFTKSFEFMRTYELRTNQLIKQARSIEELRRLREKRLTYKSKAMVTREILNRGFSKEEANNLRKYTDSVDDMKHYFSALIASSSGKEREEIKIRRDNFNKKYANRHRIYPDFKENLKTSIKWLVAFFLLLGPVSIGKKSLSMTPSFLYLLYLLGLAMLLAFMINAIIWLIRTTTSFWDRKYI
;
A
#
# COMPACT_ATOMS: atom_id res chain seq x y z
N MET A 1 -6.29 -0.23 0.95
CA MET A 1 -6.55 1.22 1.16
C MET A 1 -5.32 2.14 1.05
N ARG A 2 -4.14 1.80 1.59
CA ARG A 2 -3.06 2.80 1.81
C ARG A 2 -1.97 2.90 0.73
N SER A 3 -1.99 2.05 -0.30
CA SER A 3 -1.08 2.14 -1.46
C SER A 3 -1.48 3.28 -2.41
N ILE A 4 -2.79 3.47 -2.64
CA ILE A 4 -3.27 4.55 -3.51
C ILE A 4 -2.98 5.92 -2.92
N VAL A 5 -3.11 6.10 -1.60
CA VAL A 5 -2.90 7.41 -0.97
C VAL A 5 -1.45 7.83 -1.12
N LYS A 6 -0.51 6.88 -0.99
CA LYS A 6 0.91 7.12 -1.26
C LYS A 6 1.15 7.45 -2.74
N LEU A 7 0.55 6.67 -3.66
CA LEU A 7 0.69 6.91 -5.09
C LEU A 7 0.10 8.27 -5.51
N LEU A 8 -1.09 8.60 -5.03
CA LEU A 8 -1.75 9.89 -5.22
C LEU A 8 -0.92 11.02 -4.62
N ALA A 9 -0.41 10.87 -3.40
CA ALA A 9 0.46 11.87 -2.79
C ALA A 9 1.72 12.10 -3.63
N TYR A 10 2.33 11.04 -4.16
CA TYR A 10 3.50 11.15 -5.04
C TYR A 10 3.18 11.78 -6.38
N ILE A 11 2.06 11.41 -7.01
CA ILE A 11 1.60 12.04 -8.26
C ILE A 11 1.26 13.51 -8.02
N LEU A 12 0.59 13.84 -6.92
CA LEU A 12 0.27 15.22 -6.54
C LEU A 12 1.55 16.02 -6.32
N VAL A 13 2.52 15.50 -5.57
CA VAL A 13 3.82 16.15 -5.39
C VAL A 13 4.53 16.36 -6.74
N ALA A 14 4.52 15.34 -7.60
CA ALA A 14 5.14 15.38 -8.92
C ALA A 14 4.47 16.38 -9.89
N ILE A 15 3.19 16.68 -9.71
CA ILE A 15 2.47 17.66 -10.55
C ILE A 15 2.52 19.05 -9.92
N LEU A 16 2.21 19.16 -8.63
CA LEU A 16 2.07 20.43 -7.90
C LEU A 16 3.40 21.17 -7.80
N ILE A 17 4.51 20.49 -7.49
CA ILE A 17 5.80 21.17 -7.35
C ILE A 17 6.21 21.83 -8.67
N PRO A 18 6.28 21.13 -9.82
CA PRO A 18 6.55 21.79 -11.09
C PRO A 18 5.53 22.87 -11.44
N SER A 19 4.23 22.62 -11.24
CA SER A 19 3.19 23.57 -11.60
C SER A 19 3.25 24.87 -10.80
N LEU A 20 3.53 24.79 -9.50
CA LEU A 20 3.67 25.97 -8.63
C LEU A 20 4.93 26.76 -8.96
N VAL A 21 6.07 26.09 -9.12
CA VAL A 21 7.33 26.75 -9.44
C VAL A 21 7.25 27.41 -10.82
N MET A 22 6.79 26.68 -11.85
CA MET A 22 6.63 27.23 -13.19
C MET A 22 5.57 28.33 -13.25
N GLY A 23 4.45 28.18 -12.53
CA GLY A 23 3.43 29.21 -12.43
C GLY A 23 4.01 30.52 -11.87
N LEU A 24 4.87 30.44 -10.85
CA LEU A 24 5.55 31.60 -10.27
C LEU A 24 6.57 32.23 -11.23
N VAL A 25 7.37 31.41 -11.91
CA VAL A 25 8.35 31.85 -12.92
C VAL A 25 7.67 32.59 -14.07
N THR A 26 6.56 32.04 -14.58
CA THR A 26 5.76 32.66 -15.63
C THR A 26 5.09 33.96 -15.15
N PHE A 27 4.53 33.96 -13.93
CA PHE A 27 3.93 35.16 -13.35
C PHE A 27 4.93 36.32 -13.22
N LEU A 28 6.16 36.02 -12.84
CA LEU A 28 7.24 37.00 -12.72
C LEU A 28 7.87 37.40 -14.07
N LYS A 29 7.39 36.86 -15.20
CA LYS A 29 7.96 37.07 -16.55
C LYS A 29 9.47 36.84 -16.58
N ALA A 30 9.93 35.80 -15.89
CA ALA A 30 11.35 35.55 -15.71
C ALA A 30 12.03 35.14 -17.03
N SER A 31 13.33 35.41 -17.15
CA SER A 31 14.11 35.07 -18.34
C SER A 31 14.31 33.55 -18.50
N GLU A 32 14.71 33.12 -19.69
CA GLU A 32 15.00 31.72 -20.00
C GLU A 32 16.05 31.10 -19.06
N LEU A 33 17.05 31.88 -18.66
CA LEU A 33 18.06 31.45 -17.70
C LEU A 33 17.43 31.13 -16.33
N VAL A 34 16.45 31.93 -15.88
CA VAL A 34 15.70 31.67 -14.64
C VAL A 34 14.80 30.44 -14.79
N VAL A 35 14.22 30.20 -15.96
CA VAL A 35 13.46 28.96 -16.25
C VAL A 35 14.35 27.73 -16.08
N ILE A 36 15.56 27.75 -16.63
CA ILE A 36 16.53 26.64 -16.51
C ILE A 36 16.88 26.39 -15.04
N ILE A 37 17.21 27.45 -14.29
CA ILE A 37 17.51 27.33 -12.84
C ILE A 37 16.31 26.75 -12.09
N SER A 38 15.09 27.14 -12.46
CA SER A 38 13.86 26.67 -11.82
C SER A 38 13.64 25.17 -12.03
N GLN A 39 14.05 24.59 -13.16
CA GLN A 39 14.00 23.15 -13.39
C GLN A 39 14.91 22.38 -12.43
N PHE A 40 16.12 22.89 -12.15
CA PHE A 40 17.00 22.29 -11.16
C PHE A 40 16.42 22.36 -9.74
N ILE A 41 15.76 23.48 -9.39
CA ILE A 41 15.07 23.63 -8.11
C ILE A 41 13.92 22.64 -7.99
N ILE A 42 13.10 22.48 -9.04
CA ILE A 42 12.01 21.49 -9.09
C ILE A 42 12.55 20.08 -8.84
N MET A 43 13.62 19.70 -9.55
CA MET A 43 14.25 18.39 -9.38
C MET A 43 14.74 18.19 -7.93
N LEU A 44 15.40 19.18 -7.35
CA LEU A 44 15.87 19.13 -5.96
C LEU A 44 14.71 18.96 -4.97
N LEU A 45 13.63 19.73 -5.13
CA LEU A 45 12.45 19.65 -4.27
C LEU A 45 11.77 18.28 -4.36
N LEU A 46 11.70 17.70 -5.56
CA LEU A 46 11.17 16.34 -5.75
C LEU A 46 12.04 15.30 -5.03
N VAL A 47 13.36 15.35 -5.22
CA VAL A 47 14.31 14.43 -4.57
C VAL A 47 14.20 14.50 -3.06
N ILE A 48 14.17 15.71 -2.48
CA ILE A 48 14.00 15.91 -1.03
C ILE A 48 12.67 15.34 -0.55
N SER A 49 11.58 15.64 -1.26
CA SER A 49 10.23 15.19 -0.91
C SER A 49 10.12 13.67 -0.89
N PHE A 50 10.62 12.99 -1.93
CA PHE A 50 10.61 11.53 -1.97
C PHE A 50 11.52 10.92 -0.91
N THR A 51 12.73 11.45 -0.73
CA THR A 51 13.68 10.96 0.27
C THR A 51 13.10 11.03 1.68
N LYS A 52 12.52 12.18 2.05
CA LYS A 52 11.88 12.36 3.36
C LYS A 52 10.67 11.45 3.56
N SER A 53 9.90 11.18 2.51
CA SER A 53 8.80 10.21 2.57
C SER A 53 9.30 8.79 2.86
N PHE A 54 10.38 8.34 2.19
CA PHE A 54 10.97 7.02 2.46
C PHE A 54 11.54 6.92 3.88
N GLU A 55 12.24 7.96 4.33
CA GLU A 55 12.77 8.06 5.70
C GLU A 55 11.65 7.96 6.73
N PHE A 56 10.56 8.73 6.56
CA PHE A 56 9.40 8.68 7.44
C PHE A 56 8.80 7.28 7.53
N MET A 57 8.65 6.56 6.41
CA MET A 57 8.14 5.19 6.43
C MET A 57 9.05 4.24 7.21
N ARG A 58 10.37 4.34 7.03
CA ARG A 58 11.34 3.52 7.76
C ARG A 58 11.27 3.80 9.26
N THR A 59 11.29 5.07 9.64
CA THR A 59 11.20 5.50 11.05
C THR A 59 9.88 5.05 11.68
N TYR A 60 8.77 5.11 10.94
CA TYR A 60 7.47 4.62 11.40
C TYR A 60 7.48 3.12 11.73
N GLU A 61 8.14 2.30 10.90
CA GLU A 61 8.30 0.86 11.12
C GLU A 61 9.23 0.55 12.31
N LEU A 62 10.35 1.29 12.43
CA LEU A 62 11.27 1.18 13.57
C LEU A 62 10.58 1.54 14.89
N ARG A 63 9.81 2.63 14.92
CA ARG A 63 9.03 3.02 16.08
C ARG A 63 7.96 2.00 16.44
N THR A 64 7.35 1.36 15.44
CA THR A 64 6.42 0.24 15.67
C THR A 64 7.12 -0.90 16.40
N ASN A 65 8.32 -1.29 15.97
CA ASN A 65 9.12 -2.33 16.67
C ASN A 65 9.44 -1.94 18.12
N GLN A 66 9.79 -0.69 18.37
CA GLN A 66 10.06 -0.22 19.73
C GLN A 66 8.81 -0.31 20.63
N LEU A 67 7.65 0.12 20.12
CA LEU A 67 6.38 0.04 20.85
C LEU A 67 5.96 -1.41 21.12
N ILE A 68 6.22 -2.33 20.18
CA ILE A 68 5.97 -3.76 20.38
C ILE A 68 6.79 -4.29 21.57
N LYS A 69 8.07 -3.94 21.65
CA LYS A 69 8.96 -4.36 22.75
C LYS A 69 8.53 -3.80 24.11
N GLN A 70 7.91 -2.62 24.13
CA GLN A 70 7.44 -1.95 25.36
C GLN A 70 6.10 -2.51 25.86
N ALA A 71 5.29 -3.10 24.98
CA ALA A 71 3.99 -3.65 25.36
C ALA A 71 4.18 -4.85 26.30
N ARG A 72 3.45 -4.86 27.42
CA ARG A 72 3.51 -5.90 28.45
C ARG A 72 2.45 -7.00 28.26
N SER A 73 1.34 -6.68 27.61
CA SER A 73 0.21 -7.61 27.43
C SER A 73 -0.20 -7.80 25.96
N ILE A 74 -0.90 -8.89 25.67
CA ILE A 74 -1.51 -9.14 24.36
C ILE A 74 -2.55 -8.06 24.02
N GLU A 75 -3.28 -7.57 25.02
CA GLU A 75 -4.32 -6.57 24.81
C GLU A 75 -3.73 -5.20 24.42
N GLU A 76 -2.60 -4.81 25.03
CA GLU A 76 -1.83 -3.64 24.59
C GLU A 76 -1.36 -3.77 23.14
N LEU A 77 -0.90 -4.96 22.74
CA LEU A 77 -0.51 -5.23 21.35
C LEU A 77 -1.71 -5.13 20.39
N ARG A 78 -2.88 -5.65 20.76
CA ARG A 78 -4.10 -5.51 19.94
C ARG A 78 -4.49 -4.05 19.76
N ARG A 79 -4.46 -3.26 20.83
CA ARG A 79 -4.69 -1.81 20.75
C ARG A 79 -3.65 -1.10 19.90
N LEU A 80 -2.37 -1.49 20.01
CA LEU A 80 -1.30 -0.96 19.18
C LEU A 80 -1.55 -1.25 17.69
N ARG A 81 -1.91 -2.50 17.35
CA ARG A 81 -2.25 -2.92 15.98
C ARG A 81 -3.33 -2.04 15.38
N GLU A 82 -4.41 -1.76 16.11
CA GLU A 82 -5.47 -0.91 15.57
C GLU A 82 -5.03 0.53 15.34
N LYS A 83 -4.16 1.06 16.21
CA LYS A 83 -3.53 2.37 16.00
C LYS A 83 -2.53 2.40 14.84
N ARG A 84 -2.15 1.25 14.26
CA ARG A 84 -1.10 1.21 13.22
C ARG A 84 -1.59 1.53 11.79
N LEU A 85 -0.79 2.40 11.19
CA LEU A 85 -0.73 2.96 9.84
C LEU A 85 -0.56 1.98 8.67
N THR A 86 0.15 0.86 8.80
CA THR A 86 0.49 0.05 7.62
C THR A 86 0.15 -1.41 7.83
N TYR A 87 -0.22 -2.11 6.77
CA TYR A 87 -0.44 -3.56 6.80
C TYR A 87 0.80 -4.28 7.35
N LYS A 88 2.00 -3.90 6.90
CA LYS A 88 3.27 -4.37 7.44
C LYS A 88 3.39 -4.15 8.96
N SER A 89 3.14 -2.94 9.46
CA SER A 89 3.17 -2.69 10.91
C SER A 89 2.09 -3.47 11.68
N LYS A 90 0.91 -3.69 11.09
CA LYS A 90 -0.14 -4.53 11.68
C LYS A 90 0.28 -6.01 11.72
N ALA A 91 0.92 -6.51 10.66
CA ALA A 91 1.46 -7.86 10.60
C ALA A 91 2.57 -8.06 11.65
N MET A 92 3.50 -7.11 11.79
CA MET A 92 4.56 -7.14 12.80
C MET A 92 4.00 -7.27 14.23
N VAL A 93 2.97 -6.48 14.57
CA VAL A 93 2.31 -6.55 15.87
C VAL A 93 1.58 -7.88 16.04
N THR A 94 0.88 -8.34 15.00
CA THR A 94 0.11 -9.61 15.05
C THR A 94 1.03 -10.82 15.20
N ARG A 95 2.21 -10.80 14.59
CA ARG A 95 3.26 -11.80 14.77
C ARG A 95 3.73 -11.86 16.21
N GLU A 96 3.93 -10.71 16.84
CA GLU A 96 4.28 -10.68 18.26
C GLU A 96 3.15 -11.18 19.16
N ILE A 97 1.89 -10.88 18.84
CA ILE A 97 0.74 -11.44 19.56
C ILE A 97 0.80 -12.98 19.52
N LEU A 98 1.02 -13.56 18.33
CA LEU A 98 1.13 -15.00 18.15
C LEU A 98 2.33 -15.61 18.86
N ASN A 99 3.46 -14.90 18.98
CA ASN A 99 4.60 -15.33 19.80
C ASN A 99 4.23 -15.48 21.27
N ARG A 100 3.40 -14.57 21.79
CA ARG A 100 3.02 -14.54 23.21
C ARG A 100 1.84 -15.45 23.54
N GLY A 101 0.97 -15.70 22.57
CA GLY A 101 -0.19 -16.56 22.75
C GLY A 101 -0.83 -16.92 21.42
N PHE A 102 -0.90 -18.21 21.12
CA PHE A 102 -1.55 -18.68 19.92
C PHE A 102 -3.08 -18.46 19.99
N SER A 103 -3.63 -17.97 18.89
CA SER A 103 -5.07 -17.99 18.62
C SER A 103 -5.29 -18.17 17.11
N LYS A 104 -6.26 -19.00 16.73
CA LYS A 104 -6.67 -19.17 15.33
C LYS A 104 -7.13 -17.84 14.72
N GLU A 105 -7.73 -16.96 15.51
CA GLU A 105 -8.13 -15.62 15.06
C GLU A 105 -6.90 -14.77 14.69
N GLU A 106 -5.87 -14.79 15.54
CA GLU A 106 -4.66 -14.00 15.30
C GLU A 106 -3.82 -14.56 14.15
N ALA A 107 -3.85 -15.87 13.93
CA ALA A 107 -3.27 -16.49 12.74
C ALA A 107 -3.96 -16.02 11.45
N ASN A 108 -5.30 -15.95 11.46
CA ASN A 108 -6.07 -15.40 10.33
C ASN A 108 -5.80 -13.90 10.13
N ASN A 109 -5.66 -13.13 11.21
CA ASN A 109 -5.26 -11.71 11.14
C ASN A 109 -3.86 -11.56 10.53
N LEU A 110 -2.90 -12.40 10.89
CA LEU A 110 -1.55 -12.37 10.32
C LEU A 110 -1.62 -12.62 8.81
N ARG A 111 -2.39 -13.64 8.38
CA ARG A 111 -2.63 -13.93 6.96
C ARG A 111 -3.27 -12.75 6.23
N LYS A 112 -4.26 -12.08 6.85
CA LYS A 112 -4.90 -10.88 6.29
C LYS A 112 -3.93 -9.72 6.11
N TYR A 113 -3.00 -9.54 7.05
CA TYR A 113 -2.12 -8.36 7.07
C TYR A 113 -0.81 -8.54 6.30
N THR A 114 -0.33 -9.77 6.17
CA THR A 114 0.98 -10.04 5.60
C THR A 114 1.00 -10.02 4.07
N ASP A 115 2.10 -9.52 3.54
CA ASP A 115 2.56 -9.76 2.18
C ASP A 115 3.96 -10.40 2.14
N SER A 116 4.48 -10.86 3.29
CA SER A 116 5.83 -11.39 3.46
C SER A 116 5.85 -12.90 3.65
N VAL A 117 6.82 -13.56 3.01
CA VAL A 117 7.09 -14.99 3.18
C VAL A 117 7.51 -15.32 4.62
N ASP A 118 8.27 -14.45 5.29
CA ASP A 118 8.75 -14.72 6.65
C ASP A 118 7.62 -14.71 7.69
N ASP A 119 6.64 -13.82 7.50
CA ASP A 119 5.44 -13.81 8.33
C ASP A 119 4.58 -15.05 8.07
N MET A 120 4.57 -15.60 6.86
CA MET A 120 3.92 -16.89 6.60
C MET A 120 4.67 -18.09 7.19
N LYS A 121 6.00 -18.07 7.22
CA LYS A 121 6.78 -19.08 7.96
C LYS A 121 6.40 -19.08 9.44
N HIS A 122 6.23 -17.88 10.01
CA HIS A 122 5.77 -17.71 11.38
C HIS A 122 4.36 -18.25 11.58
N TYR A 123 3.43 -17.90 10.69
CA TYR A 123 2.05 -18.43 10.66
C TYR A 123 2.02 -19.96 10.66
N PHE A 124 2.75 -20.62 9.76
CA PHE A 124 2.78 -22.08 9.70
C PHE A 124 3.40 -22.69 10.95
N SER A 125 4.47 -22.09 11.48
CA SER A 125 5.12 -22.55 12.71
C SER A 125 4.17 -22.50 13.91
N ALA A 126 3.43 -21.39 14.06
CA ALA A 126 2.44 -21.22 15.11
C ALA A 126 1.31 -22.25 15.00
N LEU A 127 0.80 -22.49 13.78
CA LEU A 127 -0.23 -23.52 13.53
C LEU A 127 0.26 -24.93 13.86
N ILE A 128 1.47 -25.30 13.41
CA ILE A 128 2.07 -26.62 13.68
C ILE A 128 2.29 -26.84 15.18
N ALA A 129 2.72 -25.82 15.91
CA ALA A 129 2.92 -25.91 17.35
C ALA A 129 1.59 -26.11 18.11
N SER A 130 0.51 -25.53 17.60
CA SER A 130 -0.83 -25.59 18.20
C SER A 130 -1.71 -26.76 17.74
N SER A 131 -1.21 -27.63 16.85
CA SER A 131 -1.99 -28.73 16.24
C SER A 131 -1.39 -30.10 16.54
N SER A 132 -2.20 -31.15 16.43
CA SER A 132 -1.81 -32.54 16.68
C SER A 132 -2.38 -33.52 15.65
N GLY A 133 -1.76 -34.70 15.52
CA GLY A 133 -2.24 -35.78 14.66
C GLY A 133 -2.33 -35.38 13.18
N LYS A 134 -3.44 -35.75 12.53
CA LYS A 134 -3.65 -35.55 11.09
C LYS A 134 -3.63 -34.08 10.67
N GLU A 135 -4.22 -33.19 11.47
CA GLU A 135 -4.24 -31.73 11.19
C GLU A 135 -2.81 -31.17 11.09
N ARG A 136 -1.92 -31.60 11.99
CA ARG A 136 -0.52 -31.16 12.00
C ARG A 136 0.22 -31.57 10.72
N GLU A 137 0.01 -32.79 10.25
CA GLU A 137 0.63 -33.28 9.01
C GLU A 137 0.10 -32.56 7.78
N GLU A 138 -1.20 -32.28 7.70
CA GLU A 138 -1.78 -31.47 6.63
C GLU A 138 -1.20 -30.04 6.60
N ILE A 139 -0.95 -29.44 7.77
CA ILE A 139 -0.33 -28.13 7.86
C ILE A 139 1.15 -28.18 7.42
N LYS A 140 1.90 -29.22 7.78
CA LYS A 140 3.29 -29.41 7.31
C LYS A 140 3.35 -29.56 5.80
N ILE A 141 2.47 -30.36 5.21
CA ILE A 141 2.39 -30.54 3.74
C ILE A 141 2.11 -29.18 3.06
N ARG A 142 1.16 -28.40 3.59
CA ARG A 142 0.87 -27.05 3.09
C ARG A 142 2.08 -26.12 3.19
N ARG A 143 2.76 -26.09 4.34
CA ARG A 143 4.01 -25.33 4.55
C ARG A 143 5.09 -25.72 3.54
N ASP A 144 5.28 -27.01 3.27
CA ASP A 144 6.32 -27.48 2.37
C ASP A 144 6.01 -27.11 0.91
N ASN A 145 4.75 -27.22 0.51
CA ASN A 145 4.28 -26.76 -0.79
C ASN A 145 4.42 -25.23 -0.93
N PHE A 146 4.11 -24.48 0.12
CA PHE A 146 4.33 -23.03 0.18
C PHE A 146 5.83 -22.70 0.01
N ASN A 147 6.71 -23.35 0.77
CA ASN A 147 8.15 -23.13 0.69
C ASN A 147 8.70 -23.46 -0.71
N LYS A 148 8.30 -24.57 -1.32
CA LYS A 148 8.71 -24.92 -2.69
C LYS A 148 8.38 -23.82 -3.71
N LYS A 149 7.23 -23.17 -3.56
CA LYS A 149 6.75 -22.13 -4.47
C LYS A 149 7.31 -20.73 -4.17
N TYR A 150 7.50 -20.40 -2.89
CA TYR A 150 7.80 -19.03 -2.43
C TYR A 150 9.16 -18.85 -1.76
N ALA A 151 10.01 -19.88 -1.64
CA ALA A 151 11.31 -19.78 -0.96
C ALA A 151 12.13 -18.55 -1.38
N ASN A 152 12.11 -18.22 -2.68
CA ASN A 152 12.88 -17.11 -3.26
C ASN A 152 12.05 -15.84 -3.50
N ARG A 153 10.77 -15.84 -3.10
CA ARG A 153 9.85 -14.71 -3.31
C ARG A 153 9.88 -13.80 -2.10
N HIS A 154 9.96 -12.49 -2.35
CA HIS A 154 9.89 -11.49 -1.28
C HIS A 154 8.45 -11.11 -0.92
N ARG A 155 7.50 -11.31 -1.85
CA ARG A 155 6.09 -10.93 -1.69
C ARG A 155 5.13 -12.04 -2.06
N ILE A 156 4.03 -12.10 -1.31
CA ILE A 156 2.92 -13.04 -1.47
C ILE A 156 1.58 -12.37 -1.16
N TYR A 157 0.48 -12.98 -1.57
CA TYR A 157 -0.87 -12.48 -1.35
C TYR A 157 -1.76 -13.60 -0.83
N PRO A 158 -1.75 -13.89 0.48
CA PRO A 158 -2.34 -15.12 1.00
C PRO A 158 -3.87 -15.07 1.19
N ASP A 159 -4.49 -13.88 1.23
CA ASP A 159 -5.93 -13.74 1.49
C ASP A 159 -6.73 -13.36 0.23
N PHE A 160 -7.25 -14.37 -0.48
CA PHE A 160 -8.07 -14.17 -1.68
C PHE A 160 -9.35 -13.36 -1.41
N LYS A 161 -10.07 -13.66 -0.32
CA LYS A 161 -11.37 -13.04 -0.04
C LYS A 161 -11.22 -11.55 0.22
N GLU A 162 -10.23 -11.16 1.02
CA GLU A 162 -9.96 -9.75 1.30
C GLU A 162 -9.38 -9.02 0.08
N ASN A 163 -8.53 -9.68 -0.71
CA ASN A 163 -8.03 -9.13 -1.97
C ASN A 163 -9.19 -8.86 -2.94
N LEU A 164 -10.10 -9.82 -3.15
CA LEU A 164 -11.26 -9.67 -4.02
C LEU A 164 -12.17 -8.53 -3.57
N LYS A 165 -12.53 -8.50 -2.28
CA LYS A 165 -13.33 -7.41 -1.69
C LYS A 165 -12.69 -6.05 -1.92
N THR A 166 -11.37 -5.96 -1.76
CA THR A 166 -10.63 -4.72 -1.96
C THR A 166 -10.54 -4.33 -3.44
N SER A 167 -10.36 -5.29 -4.34
CA SER A 167 -10.38 -5.07 -5.79
C SER A 167 -11.70 -4.47 -6.27
N ILE A 168 -12.82 -5.06 -5.82
CA ILE A 168 -14.16 -4.56 -6.16
C ILE A 168 -14.34 -3.12 -5.67
N LYS A 169 -13.95 -2.82 -4.43
CA LYS A 169 -14.02 -1.45 -3.90
C LYS A 169 -13.25 -0.45 -4.77
N TRP A 170 -12.08 -0.83 -5.28
CA TRP A 170 -11.28 0.07 -6.12
C TRP A 170 -11.80 0.20 -7.53
N LEU A 171 -12.35 -0.87 -8.11
CA LEU A 171 -13.05 -0.79 -9.39
C LEU A 171 -14.24 0.15 -9.29
N VAL A 172 -15.09 -0.01 -8.27
CA VAL A 172 -16.23 0.89 -8.04
C VAL A 172 -15.76 2.33 -7.89
N ALA A 173 -14.74 2.58 -7.07
CA ALA A 173 -14.23 3.94 -6.88
C ALA A 173 -13.64 4.55 -8.17
N PHE A 174 -12.95 3.76 -8.99
CA PHE A 174 -12.46 4.18 -10.30
C PHE A 174 -13.60 4.58 -11.24
N PHE A 175 -14.63 3.74 -11.38
CA PHE A 175 -15.77 4.05 -12.25
C PHE A 175 -16.60 5.25 -11.75
N LEU A 176 -16.71 5.42 -10.43
CA LEU A 176 -17.34 6.62 -9.84
C LEU A 176 -16.57 7.91 -10.18
N LEU A 177 -15.23 7.86 -10.21
CA LEU A 177 -14.39 8.98 -10.62
C LEU A 177 -14.39 9.25 -12.13
N LEU A 178 -14.58 8.20 -12.94
CA LEU A 178 -14.58 8.30 -14.40
C LEU A 178 -15.70 9.23 -14.92
N GLY A 179 -16.89 9.16 -14.32
CA GLY A 179 -18.05 9.97 -14.72
C GLY A 179 -17.77 11.49 -14.69
N PRO A 180 -17.43 12.07 -13.52
CA PRO A 180 -17.11 13.48 -13.38
C PRO A 180 -15.98 13.95 -14.32
N VAL A 181 -14.91 13.18 -14.47
CA VAL A 181 -13.80 13.52 -15.38
C VAL A 181 -14.26 13.57 -16.84
N SER A 182 -15.13 12.65 -17.24
CA SER A 182 -15.68 12.59 -18.61
C SER A 182 -16.63 13.75 -18.91
N ILE A 183 -17.40 14.21 -17.92
CA ILE A 183 -18.26 15.42 -18.03
C ILE A 183 -17.40 16.68 -18.10
N GLY A 184 -16.34 16.76 -17.28
CA GLY A 184 -15.38 17.85 -17.31
C GLY A 184 -14.76 18.07 -18.70
N LYS A 185 -14.42 16.97 -19.41
CA LYS A 185 -13.93 17.02 -20.80
C LYS A 185 -14.89 17.77 -21.75
N LYS A 186 -16.20 17.54 -21.62
CA LYS A 186 -17.23 18.16 -22.47
C LYS A 186 -17.46 19.64 -22.13
N SER A 187 -17.19 20.05 -20.89
CA SER A 187 -17.39 21.43 -20.42
C SER A 187 -16.17 22.33 -20.67
N LEU A 188 -15.01 21.73 -20.93
CA LEU A 188 -13.75 22.41 -21.24
C LEU A 188 -13.67 23.00 -22.64
N SER A 189 -14.54 22.59 -23.57
CA SER A 189 -14.62 23.19 -24.89
C SER A 189 -15.06 24.66 -24.86
N MET A 190 -15.39 25.23 -23.70
CA MET A 190 -15.95 26.58 -23.57
C MET A 190 -15.26 27.54 -22.57
N THR A 191 -14.32 27.16 -21.67
CA THR A 191 -13.92 28.06 -20.54
C THR A 191 -12.55 27.76 -19.85
N PRO A 192 -12.04 28.63 -18.92
CA PRO A 192 -10.65 29.12 -18.82
C PRO A 192 -9.62 28.18 -18.14
N SER A 193 -8.35 28.60 -18.14
CA SER A 193 -7.13 27.88 -17.69
C SER A 193 -7.25 27.11 -16.38
N PHE A 194 -8.06 27.59 -15.44
CA PHE A 194 -8.33 26.92 -14.16
C PHE A 194 -9.12 25.62 -14.31
N LEU A 195 -10.14 25.58 -15.19
CA LEU A 195 -10.88 24.36 -15.48
C LEU A 195 -9.97 23.30 -16.12
N TYR A 196 -9.03 23.73 -16.96
CA TYR A 196 -8.05 22.84 -17.59
C TYR A 196 -7.13 22.20 -16.56
N LEU A 197 -6.65 22.97 -15.57
CA LEU A 197 -5.89 22.44 -14.44
C LEU A 197 -6.69 21.41 -13.63
N LEU A 198 -7.96 21.70 -13.30
CA LEU A 198 -8.83 20.78 -12.58
C LEU A 198 -9.04 19.47 -13.35
N TYR A 199 -9.14 19.54 -14.68
CA TYR A 199 -9.26 18.37 -15.54
C TYR A 199 -7.99 17.52 -15.56
N LEU A 200 -6.81 18.15 -15.66
CA LEU A 200 -5.53 17.44 -15.57
C LEU A 200 -5.35 16.75 -14.21
N LEU A 201 -5.73 17.42 -13.12
CA LEU A 201 -5.75 16.80 -11.78
C LEU A 201 -6.74 15.63 -11.73
N GLY A 202 -7.92 15.78 -12.35
CA GLY A 202 -8.90 14.71 -12.48
C GLY A 202 -8.35 13.48 -13.23
N LEU A 203 -7.65 13.69 -14.35
CA LEU A 203 -6.98 12.63 -15.10
C LEU A 203 -5.87 11.95 -14.29
N ALA A 204 -5.06 12.73 -13.57
CA ALA A 204 -4.00 12.21 -12.72
C ALA A 204 -4.56 11.34 -11.57
N MET A 205 -5.65 11.79 -10.94
CA MET A 205 -6.35 10.99 -9.94
C MET A 205 -6.92 9.72 -10.56
N LEU A 206 -7.60 9.81 -11.70
CA LEU A 206 -8.16 8.66 -12.40
C LEU A 206 -7.09 7.60 -12.72
N LEU A 207 -5.92 8.04 -13.21
CA LEU A 207 -4.76 7.18 -13.46
C LEU A 207 -4.29 6.46 -12.19
N ALA A 208 -4.18 7.17 -11.06
CA ALA A 208 -3.79 6.57 -9.79
C ALA A 208 -4.80 5.50 -9.31
N PHE A 209 -6.10 5.75 -9.47
CA PHE A 209 -7.16 4.79 -9.17
C PHE A 209 -7.12 3.57 -10.09
N MET A 210 -6.88 3.77 -11.38
CA MET A 210 -6.71 2.70 -12.35
C MET A 210 -5.52 1.79 -12.01
N ILE A 211 -4.33 2.37 -11.81
CA ILE A 211 -3.11 1.62 -11.46
C ILE A 211 -3.35 0.82 -10.17
N ASN A 212 -3.94 1.44 -9.16
CA ASN A 212 -4.21 0.75 -7.92
C ASN A 212 -5.26 -0.37 -8.09
N ALA A 213 -6.33 -0.16 -8.87
CA ALA A 213 -7.28 -1.23 -9.18
C ALA A 213 -6.60 -2.42 -9.89
N ILE A 214 -5.73 -2.15 -10.87
CA ILE A 214 -4.94 -3.18 -11.57
C ILE A 214 -4.06 -3.95 -10.59
N ILE A 215 -3.34 -3.27 -9.69
CA ILE A 215 -2.52 -3.92 -8.66
C ILE A 215 -3.36 -4.87 -7.81
N TRP A 216 -4.54 -4.45 -7.37
CA TRP A 216 -5.43 -5.29 -6.55
C TRP A 216 -6.01 -6.47 -7.34
N LEU A 217 -6.32 -6.29 -8.62
CA LEU A 217 -6.72 -7.38 -9.51
C LEU A 217 -5.60 -8.42 -9.66
N ILE A 218 -4.36 -7.99 -9.92
CA ILE A 218 -3.20 -8.90 -9.99
C ILE A 218 -3.07 -9.68 -8.68
N ARG A 219 -3.12 -9.00 -7.53
CA ARG A 219 -3.08 -9.65 -6.20
C ARG A 219 -4.17 -10.70 -6.04
N THR A 220 -5.39 -10.37 -6.48
CA THR A 220 -6.56 -11.26 -6.39
C THR A 220 -6.36 -12.50 -7.25
N THR A 221 -5.98 -12.31 -8.51
CA THR A 221 -5.72 -13.42 -9.44
C THR A 221 -4.60 -14.31 -8.94
N THR A 222 -3.47 -13.74 -8.50
CA THR A 222 -2.37 -14.50 -7.89
C THR A 222 -2.88 -15.31 -6.69
N SER A 223 -3.57 -14.66 -5.73
CA SER A 223 -4.09 -15.34 -4.54
C SER A 223 -5.11 -16.46 -4.85
N PHE A 224 -5.88 -16.34 -5.94
CA PHE A 224 -6.84 -17.36 -6.37
C PHE A 224 -6.13 -18.65 -6.80
N TRP A 225 -5.08 -18.53 -7.62
CA TRP A 225 -4.27 -19.68 -8.05
C TRP A 225 -3.45 -20.27 -6.90
N ASP A 226 -3.15 -19.43 -5.91
CA ASP A 226 -2.27 -19.76 -4.79
C ASP A 226 -3.01 -20.39 -3.61
N ARG A 227 -4.35 -20.38 -3.60
CA ARG A 227 -5.21 -20.94 -2.53
C ARG A 227 -4.96 -22.41 -2.19
N LYS A 228 -4.33 -23.17 -3.09
CA LYS A 228 -3.97 -24.58 -2.87
C LYS A 228 -2.71 -24.74 -2.01
N TYR A 229 -1.92 -23.67 -1.88
CA TYR A 229 -0.64 -23.64 -1.19
C TYR A 229 -0.71 -22.89 0.16
N ILE A 230 -1.82 -22.21 0.46
CA ILE A 230 -2.03 -21.28 1.58
C ILE A 230 -3.37 -21.59 2.25
#